data_AF-A0A812SIM7-F1
#
_entry.id   AF-A0A812SIM7-F1
#
_cell.length_a   1.000
_cell.length_b   1.000
_cell.length_c   1.000
_cell.angle_alpha   90.00
_cell.angle_beta   90.00
_cell.angle_gamma   90.00
#
_symmetry.space_group_name_H-M   'P 1'
#
loop_
_entity.id
_entity.type
_entity.pdbx_description
1 polymer ?
#
loop_
_entity_poly.entity_id
_entity_poly.type
_entity_poly.pdbx_seq_one_letter_code
_entity_poly.pdbx_strand_id
1 'polypeptide(L)'
;MASFTYANGDEPGEFSEGIFITLVVLSQIGLFVCSSIASKMAGFHSEDQVHQSYTVFYNAALILNLALDITLQAYLSYLQMVGVGVHTADGQLLGSMTDFQDIFESYPMQKSLGKLLFKYCWPCTFFVPFLFEPVVAQVLPRHIARLLVGANPRIRGEMAEKAFELSEMEPGRYADLIFNVILVTCIPFVSPAYMALTFSALIVSHIYLYIYDRASRLPWHQRFQKRQPSMPQTEPCPWLANSSRRILPVSL
;
A
#
# COMPACT_ATOMS: atom_id res chain seq x y z
N MET A 1 -13.09 -9.42 -29.03
CA MET A 1 -14.55 -9.43 -28.84
C MET A 1 -14.86 -10.32 -27.65
N ALA A 2 -15.18 -9.75 -26.50
CA ALA A 2 -15.68 -10.49 -25.34
C ALA A 2 -16.96 -9.77 -24.90
N SER A 3 -18.09 -10.21 -25.45
CA SER A 3 -19.40 -9.82 -24.95
C SER A 3 -19.71 -10.76 -23.78
N PHE A 4 -19.57 -10.25 -22.56
CA PHE A 4 -20.00 -10.95 -21.35
C PHE A 4 -21.48 -10.66 -21.15
N THR A 5 -22.31 -11.68 -21.35
CA THR A 5 -23.73 -11.64 -21.02
C THR A 5 -23.89 -12.13 -19.59
N TYR A 6 -24.29 -11.23 -18.69
CA TYR A 6 -24.64 -11.57 -17.31
C TYR A 6 -26.00 -12.27 -17.16
N ALA A 7 -26.73 -12.48 -18.27
CA ALA A 7 -28.10 -12.97 -18.26
C ALA A 7 -28.28 -14.41 -17.75
N ASN A 8 -27.20 -15.20 -17.63
CA ASN A 8 -27.26 -16.59 -17.17
C ASN A 8 -26.64 -16.82 -15.78
N GLY A 9 -26.16 -15.79 -15.09
CA GLY A 9 -25.52 -15.95 -13.78
C GLY A 9 -24.18 -16.68 -13.81
N ASP A 10 -23.52 -16.69 -14.97
CA ASP A 10 -22.14 -17.17 -15.08
C ASP A 10 -21.24 -16.33 -14.16
N GLU A 11 -20.57 -16.98 -13.21
CA GLU A 11 -19.55 -16.33 -12.38
C GLU A 11 -18.45 -15.76 -13.29
N PRO A 12 -17.88 -14.58 -12.97
CA PRO A 12 -16.74 -14.06 -13.72
C PRO A 12 -15.61 -15.09 -13.68
N GLY A 13 -15.29 -15.66 -14.85
CA GLY A 13 -14.26 -16.70 -14.97
C GLY A 13 -12.88 -16.21 -14.55
N GLU A 14 -11.93 -17.14 -14.39
CA GLU A 14 -10.56 -16.86 -13.91
C GLU A 14 -9.85 -15.73 -14.68
N PHE A 15 -10.21 -15.51 -15.95
CA PHE A 15 -9.71 -14.40 -16.75
C PHE A 15 -10.18 -13.02 -16.27
N SER A 16 -11.45 -12.87 -15.89
CA SER A 16 -11.98 -11.63 -15.33
C SER A 16 -11.37 -11.34 -13.96
N GLU A 17 -11.12 -12.39 -13.17
CA GLU A 17 -10.40 -12.29 -11.92
C GLU A 17 -8.97 -11.79 -12.15
N GLY A 18 -8.22 -12.39 -13.07
CA GLY A 18 -6.86 -11.94 -13.40
C GLY A 18 -6.77 -10.48 -13.88
N ILE A 19 -7.76 -10.02 -14.67
CA ILE A 19 -7.85 -8.60 -15.07
C ILE A 19 -8.06 -7.70 -13.86
N PHE A 20 -8.95 -8.08 -12.94
CA PHE A 20 -9.20 -7.32 -11.72
C PHE A 20 -7.94 -7.21 -10.86
N ILE A 21 -7.23 -8.31 -10.61
CA ILE A 21 -5.96 -8.29 -9.88
C ILE A 21 -4.96 -7.33 -10.54
N THR A 22 -4.82 -7.44 -11.86
CA THR A 22 -3.88 -6.59 -12.62
C THR A 22 -4.25 -5.11 -12.53
N LEU A 23 -5.53 -4.78 -12.65
CA LEU A 23 -6.03 -3.41 -12.51
C LEU A 23 -5.74 -2.83 -11.13
N VAL A 24 -5.99 -3.61 -10.06
CA VAL A 24 -5.73 -3.19 -8.69
C VAL A 24 -4.24 -2.94 -8.47
N VAL A 25 -3.37 -3.85 -8.92
CA VAL A 25 -1.91 -3.67 -8.80
C VAL A 25 -1.43 -2.47 -9.61
N LEU A 26 -1.91 -2.28 -10.84
CA LEU A 26 -1.56 -1.12 -11.66
C LEU A 26 -2.03 0.19 -11.03
N SER A 27 -3.23 0.21 -10.44
CA SER A 27 -3.75 1.38 -9.71
C SER A 27 -2.83 1.74 -8.55
N GLN A 28 -2.41 0.76 -7.75
CA GLN A 28 -1.47 1.00 -6.64
C GLN A 28 -0.13 1.59 -7.11
N ILE A 29 0.44 1.08 -8.22
CA ILE A 29 1.67 1.64 -8.82
C ILE A 29 1.43 3.08 -9.30
N GLY A 30 0.29 3.35 -9.93
CA GLY A 30 -0.08 4.70 -10.37
C GLY A 30 -0.20 5.67 -9.20
N LEU A 31 -0.86 5.27 -8.12
CA LEU A 31 -1.00 6.05 -6.90
C LEU A 31 0.37 6.33 -6.25
N PHE A 32 1.24 5.32 -6.19
CA PHE A 32 2.61 5.47 -5.70
C PHE A 32 3.35 6.58 -6.48
N VAL A 33 3.32 6.53 -7.82
CA VAL A 33 3.99 7.51 -8.68
C VAL A 33 3.37 8.90 -8.50
N CYS A 34 2.05 9.02 -8.53
CA CYS A 34 1.36 10.30 -8.36
C CYS A 34 1.66 10.94 -7.00
N SER A 35 1.62 10.17 -5.91
CA SER A 35 1.94 10.67 -4.57
C SER A 35 3.41 11.07 -4.43
N SER A 36 4.32 10.36 -5.10
CA SER A 36 5.75 10.72 -5.13
C SER A 36 6.01 12.03 -5.87
N ILE A 37 5.32 12.25 -7.00
CA ILE A 37 5.41 13.51 -7.74
C ILE A 37 4.80 14.65 -6.90
N ALA A 38 3.62 14.43 -6.32
CA ALA A 38 2.94 15.43 -5.50
C ALA A 38 3.77 15.86 -4.29
N SER A 39 4.41 14.92 -3.58
CA SER A 39 5.25 15.25 -2.42
C SER A 39 6.50 16.02 -2.80
N LYS A 40 7.12 15.71 -3.95
CA LYS A 40 8.29 16.44 -4.46
C LYS A 40 7.95 17.84 -4.95
N MET A 41 6.75 18.04 -5.52
CA MET A 41 6.29 19.35 -5.98
C MET A 41 5.94 20.30 -4.83
N ALA A 42 5.69 19.78 -3.62
CA ALA A 42 5.31 20.59 -2.47
C ALA A 42 6.47 21.44 -1.89
N GLY A 43 7.71 21.24 -2.35
CA GLY A 43 8.83 22.15 -2.05
C GLY A 43 9.31 22.12 -0.60
N PHE A 44 9.19 20.98 0.09
CA PHE A 44 9.67 20.83 1.46
C PHE A 44 11.19 20.96 1.57
N HIS A 45 11.64 21.51 2.69
CA HIS A 45 13.07 21.79 2.93
C HIS A 45 13.84 20.58 3.50
N SER A 46 13.13 19.62 4.11
CA SER A 46 13.71 18.41 4.71
C SER A 46 13.15 17.15 4.05
N GLU A 47 14.00 16.14 3.85
CA GLU A 47 13.60 14.84 3.28
C GLU A 47 12.58 14.12 4.17
N ASP A 48 12.70 14.21 5.49
CA ASP A 48 11.73 13.64 6.43
C ASP A 48 10.32 14.17 6.20
N GLN A 49 10.18 15.47 5.90
CA GLN A 49 8.89 16.08 5.63
C GLN A 49 8.30 15.59 4.30
N VAL A 50 9.15 15.39 3.28
CA VAL A 50 8.73 14.80 2.00
C VAL A 50 8.20 13.38 2.22
N HIS A 51 8.87 12.56 3.03
CA HIS A 51 8.44 11.20 3.35
C HIS A 51 7.13 11.17 4.14
N GLN A 52 6.95 12.07 5.10
CA GLN A 52 5.72 12.18 5.87
C GLN A 52 4.54 12.60 4.98
N SER A 53 4.71 13.65 4.18
CA SER A 53 3.67 14.13 3.26
C SER A 53 3.34 13.11 2.18
N TYR A 54 4.35 12.42 1.64
CA TYR A 54 4.15 11.29 0.74
C TYR A 54 3.23 10.23 1.35
N THR A 55 3.52 9.81 2.59
CA THR A 55 2.73 8.79 3.29
C THR A 55 1.29 9.23 3.48
N VAL A 56 1.06 10.49 3.83
CA VAL A 56 -0.29 11.05 4.02
C VAL A 56 -1.06 11.09 2.69
N PHE A 57 -0.46 11.63 1.62
CA PHE A 57 -1.13 11.70 0.31
C PHE A 57 -1.42 10.33 -0.27
N TYR A 58 -0.47 9.41 -0.16
CA TYR A 58 -0.63 8.04 -0.66
C TYR A 58 -1.73 7.29 0.11
N ASN A 59 -1.75 7.38 1.45
CA ASN A 59 -2.79 6.76 2.26
C ASN A 59 -4.18 7.36 1.98
N ALA A 60 -4.29 8.68 1.86
CA ALA A 60 -5.55 9.33 1.49
C ALA A 60 -6.07 8.85 0.13
N ALA A 61 -5.18 8.71 -0.85
CA ALA A 61 -5.53 8.22 -2.17
C ALA A 61 -5.94 6.74 -2.16
N LEU A 62 -5.27 5.89 -1.37
CA LEU A 62 -5.64 4.50 -1.17
C LEU A 62 -7.04 4.34 -0.53
N ILE A 63 -7.36 5.16 0.48
CA ILE A 63 -8.69 5.15 1.12
C ILE A 63 -9.78 5.56 0.11
N LEU A 64 -9.52 6.60 -0.69
CA LEU A 64 -10.48 7.05 -1.70
C LEU A 64 -10.68 5.98 -2.78
N ASN A 65 -9.57 5.37 -3.25
CA ASN A 65 -9.64 4.28 -4.22
C ASN A 65 -10.43 3.09 -3.66
N LEU A 66 -10.20 2.71 -2.40
CA LEU A 66 -10.95 1.66 -1.73
C LEU A 66 -12.46 1.96 -1.66
N ALA A 67 -12.83 3.18 -1.30
CA ALA A 67 -14.24 3.57 -1.22
C ALA A 67 -14.93 3.50 -2.59
N LEU A 68 -14.26 3.96 -3.65
CA LEU A 68 -14.74 3.85 -5.03
C LEU A 68 -14.86 2.39 -5.48
N ASP A 69 -13.85 1.56 -5.19
CA ASP A 69 -13.85 0.14 -5.54
C ASP A 69 -15.01 -0.59 -4.85
N ILE A 70 -15.23 -0.40 -3.55
CA ILE A 70 -16.36 -1.01 -2.82
C ILE A 70 -17.69 -0.55 -3.41
N THR A 71 -17.85 0.74 -3.71
CA THR A 71 -19.09 1.31 -4.27
C THR A 71 -19.41 0.73 -5.64
N LEU A 72 -18.41 0.72 -6.53
CA LEU A 72 -18.54 0.17 -7.87
C LEU A 72 -18.82 -1.33 -7.82
N GLN A 73 -18.15 -2.07 -6.94
CA GLN A 73 -18.33 -3.50 -6.77
C GLN A 73 -19.73 -3.85 -6.26
N ALA A 74 -20.27 -3.06 -5.32
CA ALA A 74 -21.64 -3.22 -4.84
C ALA A 74 -22.65 -2.98 -5.96
N TYR A 75 -22.46 -1.91 -6.73
CA TYR A 75 -23.32 -1.59 -7.87
C TYR A 75 -23.30 -2.67 -8.96
N LEU A 76 -22.11 -3.16 -9.34
CA LEU A 76 -21.99 -4.23 -10.32
C LEU A 76 -22.59 -5.55 -9.82
N SER A 77 -22.35 -5.90 -8.55
CA SER A 77 -22.94 -7.10 -7.94
C SER A 77 -24.47 -7.03 -7.92
N TYR A 78 -25.03 -5.86 -7.64
CA TYR A 78 -26.47 -5.63 -7.71
C TYR A 78 -27.03 -5.87 -9.11
N LEU A 79 -26.44 -5.25 -10.15
CA LEU A 79 -26.88 -5.44 -11.53
C LEU A 79 -26.82 -6.91 -11.96
N GLN A 80 -25.76 -7.61 -11.56
CA GLN A 80 -25.61 -9.05 -11.82
C GLN A 80 -26.73 -9.85 -11.16
N MET A 81 -27.01 -9.63 -9.88
CA MET A 81 -28.05 -10.37 -9.15
C MET A 81 -29.46 -10.08 -9.65
N VAL A 82 -29.75 -8.84 -10.02
CA VAL A 82 -31.03 -8.46 -10.64
C VAL A 82 -31.17 -9.12 -12.02
N GLY A 83 -30.10 -9.14 -12.82
CA GLY A 83 -30.09 -9.81 -14.12
C GLY A 83 -30.37 -11.32 -14.05
N VAL A 84 -29.96 -11.98 -12.96
CA VAL A 84 -30.19 -13.41 -12.70
C VAL A 84 -31.55 -13.67 -12.03
N GLY A 85 -32.23 -12.64 -11.53
CA GLY A 85 -33.47 -12.80 -10.78
C GLY A 85 -33.26 -13.44 -9.40
N VAL A 86 -32.17 -13.10 -8.71
CA VAL A 86 -31.90 -13.60 -7.35
C VAL A 86 -32.97 -13.08 -6.38
N HIS A 87 -33.44 -13.99 -5.52
CA HIS A 87 -34.41 -13.69 -4.48
C HIS A 87 -33.71 -13.51 -3.12
N THR A 88 -34.27 -12.65 -2.28
CA THR A 88 -33.84 -12.48 -0.89
C THR A 88 -34.32 -13.63 -0.01
N ALA A 89 -33.87 -13.67 1.25
CA ALA A 89 -34.27 -14.71 2.19
C ALA A 89 -35.80 -14.79 2.41
N ASP A 90 -36.49 -13.65 2.25
CA ASP A 90 -37.95 -13.54 2.35
C ASP A 90 -38.68 -13.90 1.05
N GLY A 91 -37.96 -14.32 0.01
CA GLY A 91 -38.53 -14.70 -1.28
C GLY A 91 -38.95 -13.53 -2.17
N GLN A 92 -38.55 -12.29 -1.86
CA GLN A 92 -38.75 -11.14 -2.73
C GLN A 92 -37.62 -11.04 -3.76
N LEU A 93 -37.92 -10.54 -4.97
CA LEU A 93 -36.90 -10.27 -5.98
C LEU A 93 -36.01 -9.12 -5.51
N LEU A 94 -34.69 -9.25 -5.66
CA LEU A 94 -33.75 -8.20 -5.26
C LEU A 94 -34.03 -6.87 -6.01
N GLY A 95 -34.50 -6.96 -7.26
CA GLY A 95 -34.84 -5.80 -8.08
C GLY A 95 -36.15 -5.10 -7.72
N SER A 96 -37.00 -5.70 -6.85
CA SER A 96 -38.22 -5.04 -6.37
C SER A 96 -38.00 -4.21 -5.10
N MET A 97 -36.81 -4.27 -4.50
CA MET A 97 -36.46 -3.47 -3.34
C MET A 97 -36.11 -2.04 -3.78
N THR A 98 -36.70 -1.03 -3.15
CA THR A 98 -36.46 0.39 -3.47
C THR A 98 -35.38 1.02 -2.60
N ASP A 99 -35.17 0.49 -1.40
CA ASP A 99 -34.24 1.06 -0.42
C ASP A 99 -32.86 0.43 -0.52
N PHE A 100 -31.83 1.28 -0.65
CA PHE A 100 -30.44 0.83 -0.78
C PHE A 100 -29.96 0.06 0.46
N GLN A 101 -30.41 0.47 1.65
CA GLN A 101 -30.04 -0.18 2.89
C GLN A 101 -30.51 -1.64 2.91
N ASP A 102 -31.78 -1.90 2.55
CA ASP A 102 -32.34 -3.25 2.50
C ASP A 102 -31.62 -4.13 1.47
N ILE A 103 -31.28 -3.56 0.30
CA ILE A 103 -30.50 -4.25 -0.73
C ILE A 103 -29.10 -4.60 -0.21
N PHE A 104 -28.44 -3.66 0.47
CA PHE A 104 -27.08 -3.84 0.96
C PHE A 104 -27.01 -4.83 2.13
N GLU A 105 -27.98 -4.79 3.04
CA GLU A 105 -28.09 -5.71 4.18
C GLU A 105 -28.56 -7.11 3.76
N SER A 106 -29.08 -7.27 2.54
CA SER A 106 -29.49 -8.58 2.04
C SER A 106 -28.33 -9.58 2.02
N TYR A 107 -28.61 -10.80 2.50
CA TYR A 107 -27.65 -11.91 2.51
C TYR A 107 -26.94 -12.15 1.16
N PRO A 108 -27.63 -12.18 0.00
CA PRO A 108 -26.95 -12.40 -1.28
C PRO A 108 -25.94 -11.28 -1.59
N MET A 109 -26.26 -10.02 -1.28
CA MET A 109 -25.37 -8.88 -1.49
C MET A 109 -24.11 -9.00 -0.62
N GLN A 110 -24.29 -9.19 0.69
CA GLN A 110 -23.18 -9.33 1.65
C GLN A 110 -22.28 -10.52 1.32
N LYS A 111 -22.85 -11.63 0.81
CA LYS A 111 -22.09 -12.82 0.40
C LYS A 111 -21.23 -12.56 -0.84
N SER A 112 -21.78 -11.88 -1.85
CA SER A 112 -21.03 -11.53 -3.06
C SER A 112 -19.94 -10.50 -2.78
N LEU A 113 -20.32 -9.40 -2.11
CA LEU A 113 -19.39 -8.37 -1.67
C LEU A 113 -18.27 -8.96 -0.81
N GLY A 114 -18.60 -9.88 0.10
CA GLY A 114 -17.61 -10.59 0.91
C GLY A 114 -16.64 -11.43 0.11
N LYS A 115 -17.14 -12.20 -0.88
CA LYS A 115 -16.28 -13.02 -1.77
C LYS A 115 -15.31 -12.13 -2.56
N LEU A 116 -15.80 -11.01 -3.07
CA LEU A 116 -15.02 -10.05 -3.85
C LEU A 116 -14.02 -9.27 -2.99
N LEU A 117 -14.44 -8.81 -1.83
CA LEU A 117 -13.58 -8.14 -0.86
C LEU A 117 -12.49 -9.09 -0.36
N PHE A 118 -12.81 -10.37 -0.13
CA PHE A 118 -11.81 -11.38 0.20
C PHE A 118 -10.79 -11.54 -0.93
N LYS A 119 -11.22 -11.66 -2.19
CA LYS A 119 -10.32 -11.74 -3.36
C LYS A 119 -9.45 -10.50 -3.52
N TYR A 120 -9.99 -9.32 -3.24
CA TYR A 120 -9.24 -8.07 -3.22
C TYR A 120 -8.17 -8.10 -2.12
N CYS A 121 -8.55 -8.49 -0.89
CA CYS A 121 -7.62 -8.58 0.22
C CYS A 121 -6.53 -9.64 0.00
N TRP A 122 -6.93 -10.83 -0.43
CA TRP A 122 -6.04 -11.97 -0.66
C TRP A 122 -6.28 -12.57 -2.05
N PRO A 123 -5.26 -12.62 -2.93
CA PRO A 123 -3.85 -12.30 -2.67
C PRO A 123 -3.46 -10.83 -2.95
N CYS A 124 -4.38 -10.00 -3.45
CA CYS A 124 -4.02 -8.80 -4.22
C CYS A 124 -3.47 -7.63 -3.39
N THR A 125 -3.92 -7.41 -2.16
CA THR A 125 -3.36 -6.34 -1.31
C THR A 125 -2.43 -6.89 -0.25
N PHE A 126 -2.72 -8.08 0.30
CA PHE A 126 -1.96 -8.64 1.41
C PHE A 126 -0.68 -9.34 0.98
N PHE A 127 -0.56 -9.82 -0.26
CA PHE A 127 0.58 -10.68 -0.63
C PHE A 127 1.30 -10.23 -1.89
N VAL A 128 0.55 -9.98 -2.97
CA VAL A 128 1.12 -9.63 -4.28
C VAL A 128 1.99 -8.37 -4.23
N PRO A 129 1.57 -7.24 -3.64
CA PRO A 129 2.37 -6.01 -3.66
C PRO A 129 3.71 -6.23 -2.95
N PHE A 130 3.67 -6.90 -1.80
CA PHE A 130 4.88 -7.23 -1.03
C PHE A 130 5.78 -8.29 -1.66
N LEU A 131 5.25 -9.12 -2.56
CA LEU A 131 6.06 -10.07 -3.34
C LEU A 131 6.79 -9.36 -4.48
N PHE A 132 6.12 -8.40 -5.13
CA PHE A 132 6.68 -7.64 -6.26
C PHE A 132 7.55 -6.46 -5.83
N GLU A 133 7.27 -5.83 -4.69
CA GLU A 133 8.04 -4.74 -4.10
C GLU A 133 9.57 -5.04 -4.04
N PRO A 134 10.06 -6.20 -3.54
CA PRO A 134 11.48 -6.57 -3.63
C PRO A 134 12.06 -6.46 -5.04
N VAL A 135 11.27 -6.93 -6.01
CA VAL A 135 11.71 -7.05 -7.40
C VAL A 135 11.74 -5.67 -8.05
N VAL A 136 10.66 -4.89 -7.88
CA VAL A 136 10.47 -3.60 -8.55
C VAL A 136 11.21 -2.47 -7.84
N ALA A 137 11.28 -2.49 -6.51
CA ALA A 137 11.87 -1.40 -5.74
C ALA A 137 13.36 -1.64 -5.42
N GLN A 138 13.83 -2.89 -5.31
CA GLN A 138 15.24 -3.17 -5.02
C GLN A 138 16.03 -3.72 -6.20
N VAL A 139 15.50 -4.73 -6.90
CA VAL A 139 16.25 -5.40 -7.98
C VAL A 139 16.28 -4.54 -9.24
N LEU A 140 15.14 -3.97 -9.62
CA LEU A 140 15.00 -3.20 -10.85
C LEU A 140 15.85 -1.92 -10.85
N PRO A 141 15.86 -1.05 -9.80
CA PRO A 141 16.66 0.16 -9.83
C PRO A 141 18.15 -0.14 -9.82
N ARG A 142 18.59 -1.20 -9.12
CA ARG A 142 19.98 -1.68 -9.19
C ARG A 142 20.35 -2.15 -10.59
N HIS A 143 19.45 -2.83 -11.28
CA HIS A 143 19.68 -3.30 -12.65
C HIS A 143 19.80 -2.09 -13.61
N ILE A 144 18.87 -1.13 -13.50
CA ILE A 144 18.90 0.11 -14.28
C ILE A 144 20.18 0.90 -13.98
N ALA A 145 20.57 1.04 -12.71
CA ALA A 145 21.79 1.73 -12.30
C ALA A 145 23.05 1.06 -12.89
N ARG A 146 23.14 -0.28 -12.87
CA ARG A 146 24.24 -1.01 -13.54
C ARG A 146 24.30 -0.73 -15.03
N LEU A 147 23.15 -0.77 -15.71
CA LEU A 147 23.07 -0.49 -17.14
C LEU A 147 23.47 0.96 -17.43
N LEU A 148 23.01 1.92 -16.62
CA LEU A 148 23.27 3.35 -16.80
C LEU A 148 24.76 3.69 -16.59
N VAL A 149 25.36 3.19 -15.50
CA VAL A 149 26.79 3.39 -15.20
C VAL A 149 27.66 2.66 -16.22
N GLY A 150 27.24 1.48 -16.68
CA GLY A 150 27.96 0.72 -17.72
C GLY A 150 27.88 1.37 -19.11
N ALA A 151 26.75 1.97 -19.47
CA ALA A 151 26.54 2.60 -20.76
C ALA A 151 27.16 4.00 -20.88
N ASN A 152 27.29 4.75 -19.77
CA ASN A 152 27.77 6.11 -19.80
C ASN A 152 29.08 6.29 -19.00
N PRO A 153 30.24 6.40 -19.68
CA PRO A 153 31.53 6.56 -19.00
C PRO A 153 31.68 7.90 -18.27
N ARG A 154 30.74 8.85 -18.44
CA ARG A 154 30.70 10.13 -17.70
C ARG A 154 30.23 9.95 -16.25
N ILE A 155 29.53 8.87 -15.93
CA ILE A 155 29.03 8.60 -14.58
C ILE A 155 30.10 7.77 -13.85
N ARG A 156 30.98 8.45 -13.09
CA ARG A 156 32.07 7.83 -12.31
C ARG A 156 32.16 8.44 -10.92
N GLY A 157 32.80 7.72 -10.00
CA GLY A 157 33.04 8.17 -8.63
C GLY A 157 31.73 8.34 -7.85
N GLU A 158 31.58 9.48 -7.16
CA GLU A 158 30.44 9.79 -6.30
C GLU A 158 29.08 9.72 -7.04
N MET A 159 29.03 10.09 -8.33
CA MET A 159 27.80 10.00 -9.12
C MET A 159 27.38 8.55 -9.41
N ALA A 160 28.34 7.64 -9.50
CA ALA A 160 28.07 6.21 -9.63
C ALA A 160 27.63 5.63 -8.28
N GLU A 161 28.23 6.08 -7.17
CA GLU A 161 27.81 5.70 -5.82
C GLU A 161 26.37 6.14 -5.54
N LYS A 162 26.02 7.39 -5.86
CA LYS A 162 24.64 7.91 -5.79
C LYS A 162 23.65 7.13 -6.65
N ALA A 163 24.07 6.63 -7.82
CA ALA A 163 23.21 5.77 -8.64
C ALA A 163 22.95 4.38 -8.00
N PHE A 164 23.83 3.94 -7.10
CA PHE A 164 23.70 2.70 -6.33
C PHE A 164 23.20 2.90 -4.90
N GLU A 165 23.01 4.14 -4.45
CA GLU A 165 22.37 4.44 -3.19
C GLU A 165 20.97 3.83 -3.22
N LEU A 166 20.78 2.86 -2.33
CA LEU A 166 19.48 2.25 -2.10
C LEU A 166 18.59 3.32 -1.50
N SER A 167 17.38 3.46 -2.04
CA SER A 167 16.36 4.35 -1.50
C SER A 167 16.29 4.16 0.02
N GLU A 168 16.48 5.25 0.77
CA GLU A 168 16.29 5.24 2.22
C GLU A 168 14.88 4.74 2.53
N MET A 169 14.84 3.74 3.42
CA MET A 169 13.69 3.15 4.08
C MET A 169 12.33 3.41 3.41
N GLU A 170 11.90 2.50 2.52
CA GLU A 170 10.69 2.68 1.70
C GLU A 170 9.45 3.06 2.53
N PRO A 171 9.00 4.34 2.49
CA PRO A 171 7.81 4.78 3.22
C PRO A 171 6.53 4.14 2.67
N GLY A 172 6.56 3.64 1.43
CA GLY A 172 5.46 2.91 0.79
C GLY A 172 4.98 1.72 1.62
N ARG A 173 5.91 0.90 2.12
CA ARG A 173 5.56 -0.29 2.90
C ARG A 173 4.80 0.01 4.19
N TYR A 174 5.12 1.13 4.84
CA TYR A 174 4.38 1.57 6.03
C TYR A 174 2.97 2.02 5.68
N ALA A 175 2.80 2.71 4.55
CA ALA A 175 1.48 3.08 4.07
C ALA A 175 0.65 1.85 3.69
N ASP A 176 1.24 0.85 3.05
CA ASP A 176 0.55 -0.40 2.69
C ASP A 176 0.15 -1.21 3.95
N LEU A 177 0.99 -1.23 4.98
CA LEU A 177 0.64 -1.82 6.28
C LEU A 177 -0.53 -1.08 6.95
N ILE A 178 -0.51 0.26 6.96
CA ILE A 178 -1.61 1.07 7.50
C ILE A 178 -2.89 0.80 6.70
N PHE A 179 -2.80 0.71 5.38
CA PHE A 179 -3.93 0.41 4.51
C PHE A 179 -4.51 -0.98 4.78
N ASN A 180 -3.67 -1.99 5.02
CA ASN A 180 -4.14 -3.33 5.42
C ASN A 180 -4.91 -3.30 6.74
N VAL A 181 -4.46 -2.50 7.71
CA VAL A 181 -5.20 -2.32 8.97
C VAL A 181 -6.55 -1.65 8.70
N ILE A 182 -6.60 -0.61 7.88
CA ILE A 182 -7.84 0.07 7.50
C ILE A 182 -8.82 -0.92 6.85
N LEU A 183 -8.37 -1.68 5.85
CA LEU A 183 -9.16 -2.72 5.19
C LEU A 183 -9.78 -3.70 6.19
N VAL A 184 -8.95 -4.21 7.11
CA VAL A 184 -9.37 -5.17 8.13
C VAL A 184 -10.37 -4.57 9.11
N THR A 185 -10.23 -3.28 9.45
CA THR A 185 -11.24 -2.59 10.27
C THR A 185 -12.57 -2.37 9.55
N CYS A 186 -12.57 -2.28 8.21
CA CYS A 186 -13.79 -2.12 7.41
C CYS A 186 -14.53 -3.45 7.16
N ILE A 187 -13.83 -4.58 7.12
CA ILE A 187 -14.41 -5.91 6.79
C ILE A 187 -15.62 -6.30 7.67
N PRO A 188 -15.61 -6.12 9.00
CA PRO A 188 -16.77 -6.47 9.85
C PRO A 188 -18.05 -5.74 9.47
N PHE A 189 -17.94 -4.53 8.91
CA PHE A 189 -19.09 -3.72 8.51
C PHE A 189 -19.67 -4.12 7.15
N VAL A 190 -18.87 -4.73 6.27
CA VAL A 190 -19.29 -5.06 4.90
C VAL A 190 -19.68 -6.53 4.78
N SER A 191 -18.86 -7.44 5.31
CA SER A 191 -19.12 -8.87 5.19
C SER A 191 -18.50 -9.66 6.36
N PRO A 192 -19.22 -9.78 7.48
CA PRO A 192 -18.73 -10.50 8.66
C PRO A 192 -18.49 -11.98 8.38
N ALA A 193 -19.14 -12.57 7.36
CA ALA A 193 -19.00 -13.98 7.00
C ALA A 193 -17.57 -14.37 6.58
N TYR A 194 -16.81 -13.45 5.98
CA TYR A 194 -15.44 -13.73 5.51
C TYR A 194 -14.36 -13.27 6.49
N MET A 195 -14.76 -12.74 7.65
CA MET A 195 -13.87 -12.12 8.63
C MET A 195 -12.73 -13.05 9.07
N ALA A 196 -13.04 -14.31 9.41
CA ALA A 196 -12.02 -15.27 9.84
C ALA A 196 -11.00 -15.61 8.74
N LEU A 197 -11.47 -15.71 7.49
CA LEU A 197 -10.61 -15.96 6.34
C LEU A 197 -9.72 -14.76 6.03
N THR A 198 -10.26 -13.53 6.07
CA THR A 198 -9.47 -12.32 5.87
C THR A 198 -8.44 -12.11 6.98
N PHE A 199 -8.78 -12.36 8.25
CA PHE A 199 -7.84 -12.23 9.37
C PHE A 199 -6.72 -13.27 9.31
N SER A 200 -7.04 -14.52 8.97
CA SER A 200 -6.01 -15.55 8.80
C SER A 200 -5.07 -15.21 7.64
N ALA A 201 -5.60 -14.75 6.50
CA ALA A 201 -4.80 -14.28 5.37
C ALA A 201 -3.89 -13.10 5.75
N LEU A 202 -4.41 -12.13 6.53
CA LEU A 202 -3.64 -11.00 7.06
C LEU A 202 -2.48 -11.47 7.96
N ILE A 203 -2.75 -12.40 8.88
CA ILE A 203 -1.72 -12.93 9.79
C ILE A 203 -0.61 -13.61 8.97
N VAL A 204 -0.97 -14.44 8.00
CA VAL A 204 -0.01 -15.13 7.14
C VAL A 204 0.83 -14.14 6.34
N SER A 205 0.22 -13.11 5.74
CA SER A 205 0.98 -12.09 5.01
C SER A 205 1.92 -11.29 5.91
N HIS A 206 1.50 -10.95 7.13
CA HIS A 206 2.32 -10.20 8.07
C HIS A 206 3.49 -11.04 8.61
N ILE A 207 3.28 -12.35 8.82
CA ILE A 207 4.39 -13.27 9.16
C ILE A 207 5.40 -13.31 8.03
N TYR A 208 4.95 -13.46 6.78
CA TYR A 208 5.83 -13.43 5.60
C TYR A 208 6.62 -12.11 5.53
N LEU A 209 5.94 -10.98 5.69
CA LEU A 209 6.55 -9.66 5.71
C LEU A 209 7.59 -9.49 6.80
N TYR A 210 7.29 -9.96 8.01
CA TYR A 210 8.22 -9.91 9.13
C TYR A 210 9.49 -10.72 8.85
N ILE A 211 9.35 -11.93 8.29
CA ILE A 211 10.49 -12.78 7.91
C ILE A 211 11.30 -12.11 6.80
N TYR A 212 10.64 -11.61 5.76
CA TYR A 212 11.29 -10.92 4.64
C TYR A 212 12.06 -9.68 5.10
N ASP A 213 11.44 -8.85 5.94
CA ASP A 213 12.06 -7.64 6.45
C ASP A 213 13.28 -7.94 7.32
N ARG A 214 13.14 -8.96 8.18
CA ARG A 214 14.24 -9.44 9.03
C ARG A 214 15.40 -9.97 8.19
N ALA A 215 15.11 -10.79 7.18
CA ALA A 215 16.12 -11.34 6.29
C ALA A 215 16.82 -10.25 5.47
N SER A 216 16.08 -9.24 5.03
CA SER A 216 16.58 -8.18 4.16
C SER A 216 17.37 -7.12 4.93
N ARG A 217 16.91 -6.65 6.10
CA ARG A 217 17.53 -5.51 6.82
C ARG A 217 18.72 -5.90 7.70
N LEU A 218 18.71 -7.10 8.32
CA LEU A 218 19.78 -7.52 9.25
C LEU A 218 21.20 -7.49 8.65
N PRO A 219 21.42 -7.96 7.41
CA PRO A 219 22.75 -7.92 6.80
C PRO A 219 23.26 -6.50 6.54
N TRP A 220 22.37 -5.56 6.18
CA TRP A 220 22.77 -4.17 5.91
C TRP A 220 23.13 -3.44 7.19
N HIS A 221 22.32 -3.56 8.25
CA HIS A 221 22.61 -2.88 9.50
C HIS A 221 23.93 -3.33 10.12
N GLN A 222 24.23 -4.64 10.07
CA GLN A 222 25.52 -5.18 10.50
C GLN A 222 26.70 -4.69 9.65
N ARG A 223 26.50 -4.45 8.34
CA ARG A 223 27.55 -3.91 7.45
C ARG A 223 27.78 -2.42 7.67
N PHE A 224 26.74 -1.65 7.93
CA PHE A 224 26.85 -0.22 8.25
C PHE A 224 27.53 0.00 9.60
N GLN A 225 27.16 -0.77 10.63
CA GLN A 225 27.79 -0.67 11.95
C GLN A 225 29.28 -1.01 11.92
N LYS A 226 29.71 -1.95 11.07
CA LYS A 226 31.12 -2.29 10.87
C LYS A 226 31.90 -1.27 10.04
N ARG A 227 31.23 -0.42 9.26
CA ARG A 227 31.85 0.57 8.37
C ARG A 227 31.89 1.98 8.96
N GLN A 228 31.15 2.28 10.01
CA GLN A 228 31.37 3.53 10.75
C GLN A 228 32.78 3.47 11.38
N PRO A 229 33.71 4.35 10.97
CA PRO A 229 34.93 4.53 11.74
C PRO A 229 34.47 4.99 13.12
N SER A 230 35.03 4.41 14.18
CA SER A 230 34.90 4.97 15.51
C SER A 230 35.34 6.43 15.44
N MET A 231 34.38 7.36 15.43
CA MET A 231 34.67 8.78 15.57
C MET A 231 35.51 8.90 16.84
N PRO A 232 36.74 9.44 16.77
CA PRO A 232 37.45 9.77 17.99
C PRO A 232 36.53 10.66 18.81
N GLN A 233 36.37 10.35 20.10
CA GLN A 233 35.64 11.21 21.03
C GLN A 233 36.23 12.60 20.92
N THR A 234 35.57 13.48 20.17
CA THR A 234 35.96 14.87 20.06
C THR A 234 35.85 15.46 21.44
N GLU A 235 36.98 15.95 21.94
CA GLU A 235 37.08 16.74 23.15
C GLU A 235 35.95 17.78 23.23
N PRO A 236 35.43 18.06 24.44
CA PRO A 236 34.35 19.03 24.61
C PRO A 236 34.74 20.38 23.99
N CYS A 237 33.91 20.83 23.05
CA CYS A 237 34.02 22.11 22.37
C CYS A 237 34.20 23.28 23.38
N PRO A 238 35.33 24.02 23.36
CA PRO A 238 35.61 25.07 24.35
C PRO A 238 34.64 26.25 24.33
N TRP A 239 33.89 26.42 23.24
CA TRP A 239 32.94 27.54 23.04
C TRP A 239 31.62 27.38 23.80
N LEU A 240 31.26 26.17 24.26
CA LEU A 240 30.05 25.95 25.06
C LEU A 240 30.20 26.32 26.55
N ALA A 241 31.43 26.54 27.03
CA ALA A 241 31.68 26.95 28.42
C ALA A 241 31.46 28.46 28.68
N ASN A 242 31.31 29.28 27.63
CA ASN A 242 31.31 30.75 27.77
C ASN A 242 29.92 31.41 27.58
N SER A 243 28.87 30.66 27.25
CA SER A 243 27.51 31.20 27.09
C SER A 243 26.72 31.28 28.40
N SER A 244 27.11 30.56 29.46
CA SER A 244 26.38 30.55 30.75
C SER A 244 26.69 31.72 31.70
N ARG A 245 27.47 32.73 31.29
CA ARG A 245 27.80 33.91 32.15
C ARG A 245 27.05 35.21 31.82
N ARG A 246 26.08 35.21 30.89
CA ARG A 246 25.33 36.43 30.51
C ARG A 246 23.83 36.35 30.77
N ILE A 247 23.45 36.02 32.00
CA ILE A 247 22.11 36.31 32.52
C ILE A 247 22.30 37.17 33.77
N LEU A 248 22.24 38.49 33.59
CA LEU A 248 22.11 39.47 34.67
C LEU A 248 20.66 39.44 35.19
N PRO A 249 20.43 39.56 36.51
CA PRO A 249 19.09 39.69 37.05
C PRO A 249 18.57 41.12 36.85
N VAL A 250 17.41 41.24 36.21
CA VAL A 250 16.60 42.46 36.23
C VAL A 250 15.88 42.48 37.57
N SER A 251 16.30 43.37 38.47
CA SER A 251 15.61 43.70 39.72
C SER A 251 14.36 44.52 39.43
N LEU A 252 13.31 44.20 40.20
CA LEU A 252 11.98 44.82 40.32
C LEU A 252 11.96 46.35 40.27
#